data_AF-A0A7Y6BU46-F1
#
_entry.id   AF-A0A7Y6BU46-F1
#
_cell.length_a   1.000
_cell.length_b   1.000
_cell.length_c   1.000
_cell.angle_alpha   90.00
_cell.angle_beta   90.00
_cell.angle_gamma   90.00
#
_symmetry.space_group_name_H-M   'P 1'
#
loop_
_entity.id
_entity.type
_entity.pdbx_description
1 polymer ?
#
loop_
_entity_poly.entity_id
_entity_poly.type
_entity_poly.pdbx_seq_one_letter_code
_entity_poly.pdbx_strand_id
1 'polypeptide(L)'
;MYHALYEGKIFNLEEQLNNTLDRKQEIFMLKKRADKGAYTCPHCGASLIVKAGDIRGVFFAHSSGDACELNESYNTYKKQTARESKQHSVMREIVHEVLKNQEKIRTDLHVDFGYIAKATEKWNHYPDIILRNREDELAISILTNVDRSRDSKLTKQIKKRNQYYRDKGLQTIWFIEDQELSLDWGNQVIHLWESEIDLSIKTAEDTQWDAFINGLNNNLPELFDIFGYWRKNSEIKMDTRSLYYIHSTQEGIDFSVHRFIIDELQFPHRAFALSKGYRMSISTALSFNEKLALSDATLEKNDQDTFRQKYDLMKAKWSERNEARLKSQETIHVNHPSSNLATEESNRFINEPAELARQQVASSYSPAITQPAKKMNYTDFKERLIAKLGMTQKQQMHLWHYYVLKRGVKEFDQLWLVAEYLETFDQFEEALNDYLSR
;
A
#
# COMPACT_ATOMS: atom_id res chain seq x y z
N MET A 1 13.33 -21.59 27.36
CA MET A 1 14.27 -20.57 26.83
C MET A 1 15.67 -21.14 26.92
N TYR A 2 16.53 -20.90 25.93
CA TYR A 2 17.92 -21.43 25.92
C TYR A 2 18.98 -20.37 26.22
N HIS A 3 18.57 -19.11 26.39
CA HIS A 3 19.47 -18.00 26.64
C HIS A 3 19.13 -17.33 27.96
N ALA A 4 20.11 -16.94 28.75
CA ALA A 4 19.96 -16.13 29.95
C ALA A 4 20.99 -15.00 29.96
N LEU A 5 20.85 -14.02 30.86
CA LEU A 5 21.98 -13.20 31.27
C LEU A 5 22.68 -13.89 32.44
N TYR A 6 23.99 -14.03 32.35
CA TYR A 6 24.88 -14.53 33.40
C TYR A 6 26.06 -13.57 33.51
N GLU A 7 26.26 -12.98 34.69
CA GLU A 7 27.32 -11.98 34.91
C GLU A 7 27.30 -10.85 33.85
N GLY A 8 26.10 -10.40 33.48
CA GLY A 8 25.89 -9.33 32.48
C GLY A 8 26.08 -9.74 31.01
N LYS A 9 26.35 -11.00 30.69
CA LYS A 9 26.53 -11.49 29.32
C LYS A 9 25.46 -12.49 28.91
N ILE A 10 25.12 -12.52 27.61
CA ILE A 10 24.24 -13.55 27.06
C ILE A 10 24.93 -14.91 27.19
N PHE A 11 24.23 -15.83 27.84
CA PHE A 11 24.67 -17.19 28.13
C PHE A 11 23.77 -18.16 27.38
N ASN A 12 24.35 -18.99 26.51
CA ASN A 12 23.63 -20.04 25.78
C ASN A 12 23.79 -21.39 26.49
N LEU A 13 22.67 -21.94 26.92
CA LEU A 13 22.62 -23.19 27.67
C LEU A 13 22.95 -24.43 26.83
N GLU A 14 22.58 -24.44 25.55
CA GLU A 14 22.91 -25.57 24.66
C GLU A 14 24.39 -25.61 24.34
N GLU A 15 24.99 -24.44 24.08
CA GLU A 15 26.43 -24.33 23.81
C GLU A 15 27.26 -24.82 25.00
N GLN A 16 26.91 -24.39 26.22
CA GLN A 16 27.59 -24.86 27.44
C GLN A 16 27.51 -26.38 27.61
N LEU A 17 26.33 -26.96 27.36
CA LEU A 17 26.10 -28.40 27.51
C LEU A 17 26.79 -29.22 26.41
N ASN A 18 26.92 -28.68 25.20
CA ASN A 18 27.61 -29.35 24.09
C ASN A 18 29.13 -29.34 24.27
N ASN A 19 29.67 -28.34 24.96
CA ASN A 19 31.11 -28.19 25.21
C ASN A 19 31.60 -28.93 26.47
N THR A 20 30.75 -29.77 27.09
CA THR A 20 31.02 -30.45 28.35
C THR A 20 31.10 -31.97 28.16
N LEU A 21 32.09 -32.60 28.78
CA LEU A 21 32.27 -34.07 28.79
C LEU A 21 31.29 -34.79 29.74
N ASP A 22 31.00 -34.23 30.92
CA ASP A 22 30.03 -34.77 31.88
C ASP A 22 28.75 -33.92 31.94
N ARG A 23 27.82 -34.25 31.04
CA ARG A 23 26.57 -33.52 30.90
C ARG A 23 25.70 -33.58 32.15
N LYS A 24 25.70 -34.67 32.92
CA LYS A 24 24.86 -34.80 34.13
C LYS A 24 25.36 -33.88 35.23
N GLN A 25 26.68 -33.85 35.44
CA GLN A 25 27.29 -32.99 36.43
C GLN A 25 27.12 -31.51 36.07
N GLU A 26 27.26 -31.12 34.80
CA GLU A 26 27.05 -29.72 34.39
C GLU A 26 25.60 -29.28 34.56
N ILE A 27 24.61 -30.13 34.22
CA ILE A 27 23.19 -29.81 34.49
C ILE A 27 22.96 -29.58 35.99
N PHE A 28 23.58 -30.38 36.86
CA PHE A 28 23.49 -30.20 38.30
C PHE A 28 24.12 -28.86 38.76
N MET A 29 25.27 -28.49 38.20
CA MET A 29 25.92 -27.21 38.50
C MET A 29 25.13 -26.02 37.97
N LEU A 30 24.55 -26.12 36.76
CA LEU A 30 23.66 -25.11 36.18
C LEU A 30 22.43 -24.88 37.07
N LYS A 31 21.82 -25.95 37.58
CA LYS A 31 20.72 -25.85 38.55
C LYS A 31 21.16 -25.14 39.83
N LYS A 32 22.30 -25.51 40.42
CA LYS A 32 22.83 -24.83 41.62
C LYS A 32 23.11 -23.35 41.41
N ARG A 33 23.62 -22.95 40.23
CA ARG A 33 23.83 -21.53 39.89
C ARG A 33 22.49 -20.80 39.77
N ALA A 34 21.50 -21.43 39.12
CA ALA A 34 20.16 -20.91 38.97
C ALA A 34 19.43 -20.73 40.32
N ASP A 35 19.54 -21.71 41.23
CA ASP A 35 18.97 -21.65 42.58
C ASP A 35 19.58 -20.53 43.43
N LYS A 36 20.80 -20.08 43.09
CA LYS A 36 21.47 -18.93 43.69
C LYS A 36 21.17 -17.60 42.98
N GLY A 37 20.27 -17.59 41.99
CA GLY A 37 19.86 -16.40 41.25
C GLY A 37 20.87 -15.90 40.20
N ALA A 38 21.84 -16.72 39.80
CA ALA A 38 22.91 -16.27 38.89
C ALA A 38 22.46 -16.02 37.44
N TYR A 39 21.31 -16.59 37.06
CA TYR A 39 20.73 -16.41 35.73
C TYR A 39 19.52 -15.49 35.81
N THR A 40 19.50 -14.46 34.98
CA THR A 40 18.35 -13.56 34.85
C THR A 40 17.79 -13.60 33.44
N CYS A 41 16.48 -13.39 33.35
CA CYS A 41 15.79 -13.32 32.09
C CYS A 41 16.30 -12.09 31.32
N PRO A 42 16.80 -12.24 30.07
CA PRO A 42 17.27 -11.11 29.27
C PRO A 42 16.13 -10.14 28.90
N HIS A 43 14.89 -10.51 29.20
CA HIS A 43 13.68 -9.80 28.83
C HIS A 43 13.07 -9.05 30.02
N CYS A 44 12.80 -9.73 31.14
CA CYS A 44 12.17 -9.11 32.32
C CYS A 44 13.11 -8.94 33.52
N GLY A 45 14.37 -9.35 33.43
CA GLY A 45 15.34 -9.27 34.53
C GLY A 45 15.08 -10.24 35.69
N ALA A 46 13.95 -10.97 35.70
CA ALA A 46 13.63 -11.92 36.75
C ALA A 46 14.60 -13.11 36.78
N SER A 47 14.87 -13.65 37.98
CA SER A 47 15.71 -14.83 38.13
C SER A 47 15.10 -16.04 37.41
N LEU A 48 15.96 -16.81 36.74
CA LEU A 48 15.59 -18.00 35.99
C LEU A 48 16.03 -19.27 36.74
N ILE A 49 15.19 -20.30 36.67
CA ILE A 49 15.50 -21.67 37.10
C ILE A 49 15.88 -22.54 35.89
N VAL A 50 16.67 -23.58 36.13
CA VAL A 50 17.04 -24.56 35.11
C VAL A 50 16.16 -25.81 35.26
N LYS A 51 15.33 -26.09 34.25
CA LYS A 51 14.56 -27.34 34.16
C LYS A 51 15.28 -28.32 33.24
N ALA A 52 15.20 -29.60 33.57
CA ALA A 52 15.74 -30.70 32.78
C ALA A 52 14.75 -31.85 32.80
N GLY A 53 14.43 -32.39 31.63
CA GLY A 53 13.60 -33.59 31.52
C GLY A 53 13.85 -34.31 30.20
N ASP A 54 13.55 -35.61 30.16
CA ASP A 54 13.94 -36.49 29.05
C ASP A 54 13.29 -36.10 27.71
N ILE A 55 12.09 -35.50 27.75
CA ILE A 55 11.32 -35.15 26.55
C ILE A 55 11.62 -33.73 26.04
N ARG A 56 11.75 -32.76 26.94
CA ARG A 56 11.90 -31.32 26.58
C ARG A 56 13.34 -30.83 26.62
N GLY A 57 14.28 -31.70 27.01
CA GLY A 57 15.68 -31.33 27.20
C GLY A 57 15.89 -30.41 28.40
N VAL A 58 17.03 -29.71 28.41
CA VAL A 58 17.42 -28.77 29.46
C VAL A 58 17.14 -27.35 28.98
N PHE A 59 16.50 -26.52 29.80
CA PHE A 59 16.13 -25.15 29.42
C PHE A 59 15.97 -24.26 30.65
N PHE A 60 16.13 -22.95 30.45
CA PHE A 60 15.73 -21.94 31.42
C PHE A 60 14.22 -21.75 31.43
N ALA A 61 13.67 -21.61 32.63
CA ALA A 61 12.29 -21.28 32.90
C ALA A 61 12.23 -20.23 34.04
N HIS A 62 11.13 -19.51 34.12
CA HIS A 62 10.83 -18.74 35.31
C HIS A 62 10.34 -19.68 36.42
N SER A 63 10.38 -19.19 37.66
CA SER A 63 9.80 -19.86 38.83
C SER A 63 8.34 -20.23 38.56
N SER A 64 7.87 -21.34 39.14
CA SER A 64 6.54 -21.90 38.89
C SER A 64 5.43 -20.89 39.14
N GLY A 65 4.72 -20.50 38.08
CA GLY A 65 3.60 -19.54 38.10
C GLY A 65 3.85 -18.31 37.23
N ASP A 66 5.12 -17.93 37.05
CA ASP A 66 5.48 -16.69 36.36
C ASP A 66 5.73 -16.97 34.87
N ALA A 67 4.69 -16.92 34.04
CA ALA A 67 4.92 -16.77 32.61
C ALA A 67 5.55 -15.39 32.40
N CYS A 68 6.74 -15.33 31.78
CA CYS A 68 7.28 -14.04 31.37
C CYS A 68 6.42 -13.49 30.23
N GLU A 69 5.51 -12.60 30.60
CA GLU A 69 4.59 -11.92 29.71
C GLU A 69 5.36 -11.21 28.59
N LEU A 70 6.54 -10.67 28.91
CA LEU A 70 7.42 -10.03 27.94
C LEU A 70 8.02 -11.00 26.90
N ASN A 71 8.26 -12.25 27.30
CA ASN A 71 8.68 -13.30 26.35
C ASN A 71 7.49 -13.75 25.49
N GLU A 72 6.29 -13.83 26.04
CA GLU A 72 5.09 -14.15 25.26
C GLU A 72 4.78 -13.05 24.23
N SER A 73 4.74 -11.79 24.66
CA SER A 73 4.53 -10.63 23.79
C SER A 73 5.60 -10.53 22.71
N TYR A 74 6.89 -10.72 23.07
CA TYR A 74 7.99 -10.72 22.12
C TYR A 74 7.87 -11.86 21.10
N ASN A 75 7.48 -13.08 21.51
CA ASN A 75 7.28 -14.19 20.58
C ASN A 75 6.11 -13.95 19.62
N THR A 76 5.02 -13.36 20.10
CA THR A 76 3.88 -12.96 19.26
C THR A 76 4.30 -11.89 18.26
N TYR A 77 5.00 -10.85 18.73
CA TYR A 77 5.57 -9.79 17.89
C TYR A 77 6.53 -10.34 16.84
N LYS A 78 7.47 -11.22 17.23
CA LYS A 78 8.43 -11.85 16.30
C LYS A 78 7.75 -12.69 15.23
N LYS A 79 6.66 -13.39 15.55
CA LYS A 79 5.86 -14.12 14.55
C LYS A 79 5.14 -13.15 13.60
N GLN A 80 4.63 -12.03 14.12
CA GLN A 80 3.98 -10.99 13.34
C GLN A 80 4.94 -10.37 12.32
N THR A 81 6.17 -10.04 12.74
CA THR A 81 7.18 -9.37 11.91
C THR A 81 8.10 -10.32 11.14
N ALA A 82 7.85 -11.64 11.19
CA ALA A 82 8.69 -12.64 10.52
C ALA A 82 8.75 -12.49 8.98
N ARG A 83 7.78 -11.78 8.38
CA ARG A 83 7.74 -11.49 6.94
C ARG A 83 8.54 -10.26 6.53
N GLU A 84 8.96 -9.46 7.49
CA GLU A 84 9.65 -8.20 7.27
C GLU A 84 11.12 -8.45 6.90
N SER A 85 11.75 -7.51 6.20
CA SER A 85 13.14 -7.57 5.78
C SER A 85 14.08 -7.45 6.99
N LYS A 86 15.37 -7.75 6.80
CA LYS A 86 16.38 -7.54 7.86
C LYS A 86 16.52 -6.05 8.23
N GLN A 87 16.18 -5.14 7.31
CA GLN A 87 16.24 -3.70 7.56
C GLN A 87 15.15 -3.24 8.51
N HIS A 88 14.03 -3.98 8.62
CA HIS A 88 12.94 -3.65 9.52
C HIS A 88 13.41 -3.41 10.97
N SER A 89 14.23 -4.32 11.52
CA SER A 89 14.74 -4.14 12.88
C SER A 89 15.62 -2.91 13.00
N VAL A 90 16.46 -2.62 12.00
CA VAL A 90 17.34 -1.44 11.99
C VAL A 90 16.52 -0.15 11.97
N MET A 91 15.56 -0.04 11.06
CA MET A 91 14.65 1.10 10.96
C MET A 91 13.86 1.29 12.25
N ARG A 92 13.33 0.22 12.84
CA ARG A 92 12.62 0.27 14.11
C ARG A 92 13.49 0.81 15.24
N GLU A 93 14.70 0.29 15.41
CA GLU A 93 15.62 0.76 16.46
C GLU A 93 15.92 2.25 16.29
N ILE A 94 16.22 2.70 15.07
CA ILE A 94 16.53 4.10 14.81
C ILE A 94 15.33 5.01 15.08
N VAL A 95 14.13 4.66 14.61
CA VAL A 95 12.89 5.40 14.91
C VAL A 95 12.65 5.45 16.42
N HIS A 96 12.83 4.33 17.10
CA HIS A 96 12.69 4.25 18.55
C HIS A 96 13.70 5.16 19.27
N GLU A 97 14.98 5.13 18.89
CA GLU A 97 16.03 5.98 19.48
C GLU A 97 15.75 7.47 19.31
N VAL A 98 15.31 7.90 18.12
CA VAL A 98 14.97 9.29 17.84
C VAL A 98 13.81 9.73 18.75
N LEU A 99 12.76 8.93 18.84
CA LEU A 99 11.62 9.21 19.73
C LEU A 99 12.01 9.15 21.22
N LYS A 100 12.88 8.22 21.62
CA LYS A 100 13.35 8.10 23.00
C LYS A 100 14.20 9.30 23.41
N ASN A 101 14.92 9.92 22.46
CA ASN A 101 15.59 11.19 22.70
C ASN A 101 14.60 12.35 22.89
N GLN A 102 13.44 12.34 22.22
CA GLN A 102 12.37 13.31 22.49
C GLN A 102 11.82 13.14 23.91
N GLU A 103 11.63 11.91 24.39
CA GLU A 103 11.18 11.64 25.78
C GLU A 103 12.14 12.21 26.83
N LYS A 104 13.47 12.21 26.59
CA LYS A 104 14.44 12.84 27.51
C LYS A 104 14.23 14.35 27.66
N ILE A 105 13.66 14.99 26.65
CA ILE A 105 13.39 16.44 26.63
C ILE A 105 11.98 16.74 27.14
N ARG A 106 11.06 15.77 27.04
CA ARG A 106 9.61 15.92 27.24
C ARG A 106 9.11 14.95 28.30
N THR A 107 8.86 15.45 29.51
CA THR A 107 8.46 14.61 30.65
C THR A 107 7.06 14.00 30.52
N ASP A 108 6.21 14.54 29.63
CA ASP A 108 4.86 14.01 29.36
C ASP A 108 4.82 12.97 28.24
N LEU A 109 5.95 12.74 27.57
CA LEU A 109 6.12 11.78 26.51
C LEU A 109 6.73 10.49 27.05
N HIS A 110 6.18 9.34 26.66
CA HIS A 110 6.78 8.05 26.95
C HIS A 110 6.78 7.17 25.69
N VAL A 111 7.93 6.58 25.38
CA VAL A 111 8.18 5.83 24.16
C VAL A 111 8.77 4.48 24.51
N ASP A 112 8.13 3.39 24.12
CA ASP A 112 8.68 2.05 24.29
C ASP A 112 8.34 1.17 23.09
N PHE A 113 9.04 0.05 22.92
CA PHE A 113 8.61 -0.98 21.96
C PHE A 113 7.22 -1.51 22.33
N GLY A 114 6.37 -1.73 21.33
CA GLY A 114 4.98 -2.12 21.59
C GLY A 114 4.84 -3.44 22.36
N TYR A 115 5.72 -4.41 22.11
CA TYR A 115 5.74 -5.67 22.84
C TYR A 115 6.18 -5.53 24.30
N ILE A 116 6.91 -4.46 24.66
CA ILE A 116 7.29 -4.14 26.04
C ILE A 116 6.13 -3.41 26.71
N ALA A 117 5.70 -2.30 26.11
CA ALA A 117 4.67 -1.42 26.66
C ALA A 117 3.35 -2.14 26.96
N LYS A 118 3.01 -3.18 26.19
CA LYS A 118 1.75 -3.93 26.30
C LYS A 118 1.93 -5.38 26.72
N ALA A 119 3.10 -5.73 27.28
CA ALA A 119 3.43 -7.11 27.65
C ALA A 119 2.36 -7.75 28.55
N THR A 120 1.88 -7.01 29.55
CA THR A 120 0.90 -7.46 30.54
C THR A 120 -0.52 -7.61 29.98
N GLU A 121 -0.81 -6.97 28.85
CA GLU A 121 -2.15 -6.92 28.26
C GLU A 121 -2.44 -8.07 27.29
N LYS A 122 -1.45 -8.91 27.00
CA LYS A 122 -1.56 -10.10 26.13
C LYS A 122 -2.22 -9.79 24.78
N TRP A 123 -1.71 -8.78 24.08
CA TRP A 123 -2.25 -8.39 22.79
C TRP A 123 -2.04 -9.46 21.71
N ASN A 124 -2.98 -9.49 20.76
CA ASN A 124 -2.89 -10.34 19.55
C ASN A 124 -1.99 -9.73 18.47
N HIS A 125 -1.93 -8.39 18.44
CA HIS A 125 -1.12 -7.62 17.51
C HIS A 125 -0.38 -6.55 18.29
N TYR A 126 0.94 -6.46 18.10
CA TYR A 126 1.78 -5.47 18.77
C TYR A 126 2.33 -4.49 17.72
N PRO A 127 2.19 -3.17 17.93
CA PRO A 127 2.90 -2.21 17.08
C PRO A 127 4.41 -2.31 17.34
N ASP A 128 5.20 -1.74 16.43
CA ASP A 128 6.65 -1.71 16.60
C ASP A 128 7.04 -0.81 17.77
N ILE A 129 6.43 0.36 17.85
CA ILE A 129 6.65 1.35 18.89
C ILE A 129 5.30 1.86 19.39
N ILE A 130 5.20 2.08 20.69
CA ILE A 130 4.11 2.84 21.32
C ILE A 130 4.66 4.14 21.83
N LEU A 131 3.98 5.21 21.46
CA LEU A 131 4.20 6.54 21.95
C LEU A 131 2.97 6.96 22.76
N ARG A 132 3.17 7.33 24.01
CA ARG A 132 2.11 7.78 24.92
C ARG A 132 2.38 9.22 25.33
N ASN A 133 1.39 10.07 25.16
CA ASN A 133 1.41 11.45 25.65
C ASN A 133 0.13 11.70 26.45
N ARG A 134 0.26 11.77 27.78
CA ARG A 134 -0.88 11.89 28.71
C ARG A 134 -1.91 10.77 28.49
N GLU A 135 -3.09 11.09 27.96
CA GLU A 135 -4.18 10.14 27.68
C GLU A 135 -4.12 9.58 26.25
N ASP A 136 -3.37 10.22 25.36
CA ASP A 136 -3.27 9.80 23.96
C ASP A 136 -2.20 8.72 23.79
N GLU A 137 -2.56 7.62 23.13
CA GLU A 137 -1.63 6.58 22.72
C GLU A 137 -1.60 6.43 21.19
N LEU A 138 -0.38 6.33 20.67
CA LEU A 138 -0.06 6.24 19.27
C LEU A 138 0.74 4.97 19.01
N ALA A 139 0.26 4.16 18.08
CA ALA A 139 0.92 2.99 17.54
C ALA A 139 1.69 3.37 16.28
N ILE A 140 3.00 3.12 16.28
CA ILE A 140 3.84 3.26 15.10
C ILE A 140 4.19 1.86 14.60
N SER A 141 3.98 1.62 13.31
CA SER A 141 4.31 0.35 12.66
C SER A 141 5.11 0.57 11.38
N ILE A 142 6.11 -0.26 11.15
CA ILE A 142 6.95 -0.22 9.94
C ILE A 142 6.64 -1.46 9.11
N LEU A 143 6.48 -1.28 7.80
CA LEU A 143 6.31 -2.37 6.84
C LEU A 143 7.42 -2.32 5.82
N THR A 144 7.91 -3.50 5.47
CA THR A 144 8.93 -3.76 4.46
C THR A 144 8.40 -4.78 3.47
N ASN A 145 9.02 -4.97 2.31
CA ASN A 145 8.58 -5.95 1.31
C ASN A 145 7.09 -5.79 0.95
N VAL A 146 6.64 -4.57 0.68
CA VAL A 146 5.29 -4.28 0.19
C VAL A 146 5.30 -4.47 -1.33
N ASP A 147 4.98 -5.68 -1.78
CA ASP A 147 5.07 -6.08 -3.19
C ASP A 147 3.76 -6.70 -3.74
N ARG A 148 3.60 -6.65 -5.08
CA ARG A 148 2.44 -7.19 -5.82
C ARG A 148 2.14 -8.65 -5.50
N SER A 149 3.17 -9.47 -5.24
CA SER A 149 3.01 -10.92 -5.07
C SER A 149 2.35 -11.28 -3.74
N ARG A 150 2.34 -10.36 -2.77
CA ARG A 150 1.90 -10.60 -1.39
C ARG A 150 0.74 -9.72 -0.93
N ASP A 151 0.29 -8.80 -1.78
CA ASP A 151 -0.68 -7.74 -1.45
C ASP A 151 -1.95 -8.31 -0.78
N SER A 152 -2.65 -9.27 -1.38
CA SER A 152 -3.93 -9.76 -0.81
C SER A 152 -3.87 -10.33 0.62
N LYS A 153 -2.75 -10.95 1.03
CA LYS A 153 -2.56 -11.44 2.40
C LYS A 153 -2.11 -10.31 3.33
N LEU A 154 -1.23 -9.45 2.82
CA LEU A 154 -0.72 -8.27 3.52
C LEU A 154 -1.86 -7.29 3.83
N THR A 155 -2.69 -6.93 2.84
CA THR A 155 -3.91 -6.14 2.99
C THR A 155 -4.81 -6.67 4.10
N LYS A 156 -5.10 -7.99 4.10
CA LYS A 156 -5.91 -8.61 5.17
C LYS A 156 -5.26 -8.46 6.55
N GLN A 157 -3.94 -8.53 6.64
CA GLN A 157 -3.22 -8.33 7.90
C GLN A 157 -3.24 -6.88 8.34
N ILE A 158 -3.04 -5.93 7.42
CA ILE A 158 -3.10 -4.48 7.68
C ILE A 158 -4.49 -4.09 8.17
N LYS A 159 -5.55 -4.48 7.46
CA LYS A 159 -6.94 -4.22 7.86
C LYS A 159 -7.24 -4.75 9.26
N LYS A 160 -6.78 -5.98 9.59
CA LYS A 160 -6.92 -6.56 10.94
C LYS A 160 -6.16 -5.78 12.01
N ARG A 161 -4.92 -5.38 11.73
CA ARG A 161 -4.09 -4.59 12.67
C ARG A 161 -4.70 -3.21 12.91
N ASN A 162 -5.09 -2.51 11.84
CA ASN A 162 -5.75 -1.21 11.92
C ASN A 162 -7.03 -1.27 12.76
N GLN A 163 -7.88 -2.28 12.53
CA GLN A 163 -9.08 -2.45 13.32
C GLN A 163 -8.74 -2.75 14.78
N TYR A 164 -7.80 -3.67 15.03
CA TYR A 164 -7.39 -4.03 16.39
C TYR A 164 -6.83 -2.85 17.18
N TYR A 165 -5.96 -2.02 16.56
CA TYR A 165 -5.40 -0.83 17.21
C TYR A 165 -6.50 0.21 17.47
N ARG A 166 -7.40 0.43 16.51
CA ARG A 166 -8.55 1.32 16.72
C ARG A 166 -9.45 0.85 17.86
N ASP A 167 -9.73 -0.45 17.95
CA ASP A 167 -10.53 -1.05 19.03
C ASP A 167 -9.85 -0.90 20.41
N LYS A 168 -8.52 -0.78 20.42
CA LYS A 168 -7.71 -0.49 21.61
C LYS A 168 -7.55 1.00 21.89
N GLY A 169 -8.18 1.89 21.11
CA GLY A 169 -8.10 3.33 21.29
C GLY A 169 -6.80 3.96 20.77
N LEU A 170 -6.00 3.23 19.99
CA LEU A 170 -4.75 3.74 19.43
C LEU A 170 -4.98 4.50 18.13
N GLN A 171 -4.32 5.65 18.00
CA GLN A 171 -4.05 6.23 16.69
C GLN A 171 -2.91 5.44 16.03
N THR A 172 -2.96 5.21 14.71
CA THR A 172 -1.95 4.39 14.03
C THR A 172 -1.22 5.22 12.98
N ILE A 173 0.10 5.11 12.96
CA ILE A 173 0.96 5.62 11.88
C ILE A 173 1.71 4.44 11.29
N TRP A 174 1.74 4.42 9.95
CA TRP A 174 2.48 3.45 9.18
C TRP A 174 3.62 4.11 8.44
N PHE A 175 4.79 3.48 8.51
CA PHE A 175 5.94 3.79 7.66
C PHE A 175 6.19 2.61 6.72
N ILE A 176 6.45 2.91 5.46
CA ILE A 176 6.66 1.92 4.40
C ILE A 176 8.10 2.04 3.91
N GLU A 177 8.88 0.95 3.98
CA GLU A 177 10.19 0.90 3.33
C GLU A 177 9.97 1.04 1.82
N ASP A 178 10.61 2.06 1.22
CA ASP A 178 10.39 2.45 -0.16
C ASP A 178 10.57 1.25 -1.13
N GLN A 179 9.49 0.94 -1.83
CA GLN A 179 9.48 0.04 -2.99
C GLN A 179 8.64 0.72 -4.08
N GLU A 180 9.34 1.22 -5.11
CA GLU A 180 8.81 1.66 -6.40
C GLU A 180 7.56 2.57 -6.34
N LEU A 181 7.65 3.71 -5.65
CA LEU A 181 6.68 4.81 -5.79
C LEU A 181 6.31 5.04 -7.27
N SER A 182 5.04 4.82 -7.62
CA SER A 182 4.55 4.96 -9.00
C SER A 182 3.82 6.29 -9.20
N LEU A 183 4.60 7.38 -9.16
CA LEU A 183 4.12 8.74 -9.38
C LEU A 183 4.29 9.17 -10.84
N ASP A 184 3.18 9.41 -11.54
CA ASP A 184 3.12 10.14 -12.80
C ASP A 184 2.68 11.58 -12.54
N TRP A 185 3.67 12.44 -12.24
CA TRP A 185 3.42 13.86 -12.00
C TRP A 185 2.94 14.62 -13.24
N GLY A 186 3.21 14.11 -14.44
CA GLY A 186 2.73 14.70 -15.68
C GLY A 186 1.20 14.70 -15.71
N ASN A 187 0.61 13.55 -15.34
CA ASN A 187 -0.83 13.36 -15.32
C ASN A 187 -1.47 13.55 -13.94
N GLN A 188 -0.71 13.95 -12.91
CA GLN A 188 -1.16 14.03 -11.51
C GLN A 188 -1.72 12.71 -10.98
N VAL A 189 -1.16 11.59 -11.42
CA VAL A 189 -1.61 10.25 -11.00
C VAL A 189 -0.56 9.63 -10.10
N ILE A 190 -1.00 9.09 -8.97
CA ILE A 190 -0.23 8.10 -8.22
C ILE A 190 -0.95 6.75 -8.32
N HIS A 191 -0.21 5.73 -8.73
CA HIS A 191 -0.65 4.34 -8.69
C HIS A 191 -0.23 3.71 -7.38
N LEU A 192 -1.18 3.02 -6.74
CA LEU A 192 -1.00 2.49 -5.39
C LEU A 192 -1.21 0.97 -5.40
N TRP A 193 -0.65 0.29 -4.41
CA TRP A 193 -1.13 -1.04 -4.00
C TRP A 193 -2.40 -0.93 -3.15
N GLU A 194 -3.18 -2.01 -3.03
CA GLU A 194 -4.34 -2.00 -2.11
C GLU A 194 -3.86 -1.75 -0.68
N SER A 195 -2.73 -2.38 -0.31
CA SER A 195 -2.09 -2.17 0.99
C SER A 195 -1.69 -0.71 1.23
N GLU A 196 -1.19 0.02 0.24
CA GLU A 196 -0.84 1.44 0.41
C GLU A 196 -2.08 2.30 0.69
N ILE A 197 -3.21 2.03 0.04
CA ILE A 197 -4.47 2.70 0.39
C ILE A 197 -4.83 2.46 1.86
N ASP A 198 -4.74 1.21 2.34
CA ASP A 198 -5.06 0.86 3.73
C ASP A 198 -4.07 1.43 4.76
N LEU A 199 -2.83 1.71 4.34
CA LEU A 199 -1.77 2.28 5.16
C LEU A 199 -1.82 3.81 5.19
N SER A 200 -2.52 4.41 4.23
CA SER A 200 -2.69 5.86 4.18
C SER A 200 -3.48 6.35 5.39
N ILE A 201 -2.97 7.41 6.02
CA ILE A 201 -3.57 7.99 7.23
C ILE A 201 -4.10 9.39 6.92
N LYS A 202 -5.10 9.81 7.71
CA LYS A 202 -5.59 11.18 7.71
C LYS A 202 -4.89 11.93 8.86
N THR A 203 -4.10 12.94 8.53
CA THR A 203 -3.43 13.79 9.52
C THR A 203 -4.06 15.19 9.58
N ALA A 204 -3.61 16.00 10.54
CA ALA A 204 -4.02 17.39 10.63
C ALA A 204 -3.64 18.17 9.35
N GLU A 205 -2.47 17.87 8.79
CA GLU A 205 -1.98 18.51 7.57
C GLU A 205 -2.82 18.10 6.35
N ASP A 206 -3.33 16.86 6.29
CA ASP A 206 -4.28 16.47 5.23
C ASP A 206 -5.59 17.26 5.30
N THR A 207 -6.03 17.63 6.51
CA THR A 207 -7.22 18.46 6.71
C THR A 207 -6.96 19.91 6.24
N GLN A 208 -5.73 20.41 6.41
CA GLN A 208 -5.32 21.70 5.86
C GLN A 208 -5.29 21.66 4.33
N TRP A 209 -4.83 20.56 3.73
CA TRP A 209 -4.90 20.34 2.29
C TRP A 209 -6.36 20.30 1.80
N ASP A 210 -7.26 19.57 2.46
CA ASP A 210 -8.69 19.58 2.09
C ASP A 210 -9.24 21.02 2.07
N ALA A 211 -8.93 21.81 3.11
CA ALA A 211 -9.38 23.21 3.21
C ALA A 211 -8.76 24.10 2.11
N PHE A 212 -7.46 23.93 1.84
CA PHE A 212 -6.75 24.64 0.79
C PHE A 212 -7.33 24.36 -0.60
N ILE A 213 -7.55 23.09 -0.94
CA ILE A 213 -8.10 22.68 -2.22
C ILE A 213 -9.56 23.15 -2.35
N ASN A 214 -10.37 22.99 -1.30
CA ASN A 214 -11.74 23.52 -1.31
C ASN A 214 -11.79 25.05 -1.46
N GLY A 215 -10.80 25.77 -0.93
CA GLY A 215 -10.66 27.21 -1.12
C GLY A 215 -10.22 27.63 -2.53
N LEU A 216 -9.57 26.72 -3.29
CA LEU A 216 -9.26 26.91 -4.71
C LEU A 216 -10.44 26.57 -5.61
N ASN A 217 -11.03 25.41 -5.39
CA ASN A 217 -12.18 24.91 -6.12
C ASN A 217 -12.99 23.97 -5.21
N ASN A 218 -14.23 24.35 -4.90
CA ASN A 218 -15.15 23.53 -4.12
C ASN A 218 -15.85 22.44 -4.95
N ASN A 219 -15.66 22.45 -6.27
CA ASN A 219 -16.15 21.45 -7.22
C ASN A 219 -14.99 20.54 -7.66
N LEU A 220 -14.81 19.43 -6.94
CA LEU A 220 -13.71 18.50 -7.17
C LEU A 220 -13.72 17.86 -8.58
N PRO A 221 -14.86 17.43 -9.16
CA PRO A 221 -14.92 17.02 -10.57
C PRO A 221 -14.37 18.05 -11.56
N GLU A 222 -14.71 19.34 -11.37
CA GLU A 222 -14.20 20.41 -12.23
C GLU A 222 -12.69 20.62 -12.04
N LEU A 223 -12.19 20.53 -10.79
CA LEU A 223 -10.75 20.54 -10.53
C LEU A 223 -10.04 19.44 -11.32
N PHE A 224 -10.57 18.21 -11.31
CA PHE A 224 -9.99 17.12 -12.10
C PHE A 224 -10.04 17.40 -13.60
N ASP A 225 -11.13 17.97 -14.13
CA ASP A 225 -11.22 18.36 -15.53
C ASP A 225 -10.21 19.44 -15.93
N ILE A 226 -9.96 20.41 -15.05
CA ILE A 226 -8.93 21.45 -15.23
C ILE A 226 -7.55 20.82 -15.40
N PHE A 227 -7.23 19.82 -14.57
CA PHE A 227 -5.97 19.08 -14.65
C PHE A 227 -5.94 18.02 -15.75
N GLY A 228 -7.05 17.78 -16.46
CA GLY A 228 -7.16 16.69 -17.44
C GLY A 228 -7.06 15.30 -16.80
N TYR A 229 -7.39 15.19 -15.52
CA TYR A 229 -7.32 13.94 -14.77
C TYR A 229 -8.48 13.02 -15.15
N TRP A 230 -8.16 11.83 -15.69
CA TRP A 230 -9.16 10.81 -15.97
C TRP A 230 -9.60 10.14 -14.68
N ARG A 231 -10.91 10.18 -14.44
CA ARG A 231 -11.58 9.53 -13.30
C ARG A 231 -12.55 8.48 -13.80
N LYS A 232 -12.62 7.36 -13.09
CA LYS A 232 -13.60 6.29 -13.38
C LYS A 232 -14.96 6.59 -12.74
N ASN A 233 -14.95 7.17 -11.54
CA ASN A 233 -16.15 7.54 -10.80
C ASN A 233 -16.43 9.04 -10.91
N SER A 234 -17.70 9.41 -11.09
CA SER A 234 -18.13 10.81 -11.12
C SER A 234 -18.24 11.43 -9.73
N GLU A 235 -18.50 10.61 -8.72
CA GLU A 235 -18.65 11.01 -7.32
C GLU A 235 -17.37 10.70 -6.54
N ILE A 236 -16.48 11.68 -6.45
CA ILE A 236 -15.27 11.61 -5.64
C ILE A 236 -15.44 12.58 -4.47
N LYS A 237 -15.17 12.10 -3.26
CA LYS A 237 -15.21 12.93 -2.06
C LYS A 237 -13.84 13.54 -1.82
N MET A 238 -13.82 14.76 -1.30
CA MET A 238 -12.59 15.36 -0.81
C MET A 238 -12.10 14.55 0.39
N ASP A 239 -11.08 13.74 0.17
CA ASP A 239 -10.39 12.99 1.21
C ASP A 239 -8.90 12.94 0.88
N THR A 240 -8.19 14.02 1.19
CA THR A 240 -6.73 14.01 1.12
C THR A 240 -6.16 13.03 2.15
N ARG A 241 -5.18 12.23 1.73
CA ARG A 241 -4.47 11.26 2.56
C ARG A 241 -2.98 11.40 2.37
N SER A 242 -2.25 10.92 3.37
CA SER A 242 -0.80 10.85 3.37
C SER A 242 -0.30 9.42 3.30
N LEU A 243 0.79 9.23 2.54
CA LEU A 243 1.68 8.09 2.67
C LEU A 243 3.06 8.53 3.13
N TYR A 244 3.64 7.75 4.05
CA TYR A 244 4.95 7.99 4.63
C TYR A 244 5.88 6.83 4.28
N TYR A 245 6.91 7.13 3.50
CA TYR A 245 7.96 6.16 3.20
C TYR A 245 9.19 6.45 4.05
N ILE A 246 9.85 5.39 4.49
CA ILE A 246 11.11 5.42 5.21
C ILE A 246 12.22 4.94 4.28
N HIS A 247 13.28 5.74 4.18
CA HIS A 247 14.41 5.54 3.30
C HIS A 247 15.64 5.26 4.15
N SER A 248 16.22 4.06 4.02
CA SER A 248 17.53 3.77 4.61
C SER A 248 18.62 4.04 3.56
N THR A 249 19.36 5.13 3.72
CA THR A 249 20.47 5.51 2.83
C THR A 249 21.82 5.25 3.51
N GLN A 250 22.93 5.49 2.80
CA GLN A 250 24.27 5.44 3.39
C GLN A 250 24.51 6.58 4.40
N GLU A 251 23.78 7.69 4.26
CA GLU A 251 23.94 8.91 5.05
C GLU A 251 23.00 8.95 6.27
N GLY A 252 21.99 8.07 6.33
CA GLY A 252 21.08 7.96 7.46
C GLY A 252 19.70 7.45 7.07
N ILE A 253 18.70 7.81 7.87
CA ILE A 253 17.28 7.54 7.60
C ILE A 253 16.55 8.85 7.33
N ASP A 254 15.85 8.89 6.19
CA ASP A 254 14.97 9.98 5.80
C ASP A 254 13.55 9.48 5.60
N PHE A 255 12.59 10.40 5.65
CA PHE A 255 11.20 10.13 5.30
C PHE A 255 10.82 10.87 4.03
N SER A 256 9.99 10.27 3.20
CA SER A 256 9.21 11.01 2.21
C SER A 256 7.73 10.99 2.55
N VAL A 257 7.07 12.10 2.28
CA VAL A 257 5.63 12.24 2.41
C VAL A 257 5.01 12.53 1.06
N HIS A 258 3.90 11.86 0.76
CA HIS A 258 3.14 12.05 -0.47
C HIS A 258 1.68 12.33 -0.13
N ARG A 259 1.17 13.45 -0.62
CA ARG A 259 -0.22 13.91 -0.44
C ARG A 259 -1.03 13.60 -1.68
N PHE A 260 -2.20 12.98 -1.51
CA PHE A 260 -3.08 12.63 -2.63
C PHE A 260 -4.54 12.58 -2.23
N ILE A 261 -5.44 12.70 -3.21
CA ILE A 261 -6.89 12.49 -3.05
C ILE A 261 -7.23 11.13 -3.65
N ILE A 262 -7.84 10.24 -2.85
CA ILE A 262 -8.24 8.91 -3.33
C ILE A 262 -9.29 9.04 -4.44
N ASP A 263 -9.04 8.41 -5.59
CA ASP A 263 -10.01 8.30 -6.71
C ASP A 263 -10.66 6.92 -6.72
N GLU A 264 -9.85 5.86 -6.86
CA GLU A 264 -10.36 4.49 -7.06
C GLU A 264 -9.85 3.54 -5.97
N LEU A 265 -10.79 2.96 -5.23
CA LEU A 265 -10.52 1.94 -4.21
C LEU A 265 -10.40 0.53 -4.78
N GLN A 266 -10.76 0.30 -6.05
CA GLN A 266 -10.62 -0.98 -6.74
C GLN A 266 -9.46 -0.98 -7.74
N PHE A 267 -9.02 -2.16 -8.17
CA PHE A 267 -7.95 -2.26 -9.16
C PHE A 267 -8.37 -1.66 -10.53
N PRO A 268 -7.52 -0.84 -11.20
CA PRO A 268 -6.23 -0.34 -10.72
C PRO A 268 -6.41 0.76 -9.67
N HIS A 269 -5.79 0.58 -8.51
CA HIS A 269 -5.83 1.53 -7.41
C HIS A 269 -5.08 2.81 -7.81
N ARG A 270 -5.76 3.94 -7.69
CA ARG A 270 -5.24 5.24 -8.13
C ARG A 270 -5.71 6.38 -7.24
N ALA A 271 -4.90 7.41 -7.20
CA ALA A 271 -5.23 8.66 -6.55
C ALA A 271 -4.70 9.85 -7.36
N PHE A 272 -5.28 11.02 -7.10
CA PHE A 272 -4.84 12.29 -7.65
C PHE A 272 -3.70 12.85 -6.78
N ALA A 273 -2.52 12.99 -7.36
CA ALA A 273 -1.35 13.50 -6.65
C ALA A 273 -1.44 15.02 -6.47
N LEU A 274 -1.38 15.48 -5.21
CA LEU A 274 -1.38 16.91 -4.87
C LEU A 274 0.03 17.52 -4.94
N SER A 275 1.06 16.70 -4.70
CA SER A 275 2.46 17.10 -4.69
C SER A 275 3.33 16.02 -5.31
N LYS A 276 4.56 16.37 -5.72
CA LYS A 276 5.59 15.35 -6.02
C LYS A 276 6.00 14.56 -4.77
N GLY A 277 5.66 15.09 -3.60
CA GLY A 277 6.20 14.67 -2.32
C GLY A 277 7.59 15.27 -2.11
N TYR A 278 7.99 15.31 -0.85
CA TYR A 278 9.28 15.82 -0.45
C TYR A 278 9.93 14.88 0.57
N ARG A 279 11.27 14.96 0.66
CA ARG A 279 12.04 14.26 1.68
C ARG A 279 12.31 15.19 2.86
N MET A 280 12.27 14.63 4.06
CA MET A 280 12.63 15.32 5.29
C MET A 280 13.44 14.37 6.19
N SER A 281 14.27 14.94 7.05
CA SER A 281 15.04 14.14 8.00
C SER A 281 14.11 13.42 9.00
N ILE A 282 14.55 12.27 9.51
CA ILE A 282 13.87 11.57 10.61
C ILE A 282 13.60 12.47 11.82
N SER A 283 14.55 13.33 12.17
CA SER A 283 14.42 14.25 13.29
C SER A 283 13.30 15.27 13.07
N THR A 284 13.11 15.73 11.83
CA THR A 284 11.99 16.60 11.45
C THR A 284 10.67 15.86 11.55
N ALA A 285 10.56 14.71 10.88
CA ALA A 285 9.32 13.93 10.81
C ALA A 285 8.82 13.48 12.19
N LEU A 286 9.75 13.09 13.07
CA LEU A 286 9.46 12.57 14.41
C LEU A 286 9.60 13.62 15.52
N SER A 287 9.81 14.88 15.16
CA SER A 287 9.76 15.97 16.16
C SER A 287 8.38 15.98 16.81
N PHE A 288 8.36 16.12 18.13
CA PHE A 288 7.15 16.00 18.91
C PHE A 288 6.74 17.36 19.48
N ASN A 289 5.57 17.87 19.12
CA ASN A 289 4.93 19.03 19.73
C ASN A 289 3.42 18.78 19.91
N GLU A 290 3.03 18.25 21.07
CA GLU A 290 1.74 17.59 21.38
C GLU A 290 1.42 16.36 20.51
N LYS A 291 1.79 16.40 19.22
CA LYS A 291 1.70 15.34 18.21
C LYS A 291 3.03 15.25 17.44
N LEU A 292 3.22 14.16 16.71
CA LEU A 292 4.33 14.07 15.76
C LEU A 292 4.11 15.04 14.60
N ALA A 293 5.17 15.70 14.15
CA ALA A 293 5.08 16.66 13.05
C ALA A 293 4.66 15.98 11.74
N LEU A 294 5.31 14.86 11.38
CA LEU A 294 5.08 14.09 10.15
C LEU A 294 5.15 14.93 8.85
N SER A 295 5.61 16.17 8.93
CA SER A 295 5.60 17.13 7.84
C SER A 295 6.57 18.26 8.15
N ASP A 296 7.01 18.94 7.10
CA ASP A 296 7.78 20.17 7.22
C ASP A 296 6.93 21.34 6.72
N ALA A 297 6.58 22.26 7.62
CA ALA A 297 5.67 23.37 7.32
C ALA A 297 6.16 24.25 6.17
N THR A 298 7.47 24.40 5.99
CA THR A 298 8.04 25.21 4.90
C THR A 298 7.85 24.50 3.55
N LEU A 299 8.10 23.18 3.53
CA LEU A 299 7.94 22.36 2.32
C LEU A 299 6.46 22.19 1.95
N GLU A 300 5.56 21.99 2.93
CA GLU A 300 4.11 21.94 2.70
C GLU A 300 3.61 23.25 2.07
N LYS A 301 4.07 24.39 2.60
CA LYS A 301 3.68 25.70 2.05
C LYS A 301 4.17 25.89 0.61
N ASN A 302 5.40 25.47 0.33
CA ASN A 302 5.96 25.52 -1.02
C ASN A 302 5.20 24.61 -2.00
N ASP A 303 4.80 23.41 -1.58
CA ASP A 303 4.01 22.49 -2.38
C ASP A 303 2.60 23.05 -2.66
N GLN A 304 1.96 23.67 -1.65
CA GLN A 304 0.68 24.37 -1.83
C GLN A 304 0.79 25.53 -2.83
N ASP A 305 1.82 26.36 -2.71
CA ASP A 305 2.04 27.49 -3.62
C ASP A 305 2.33 27.01 -5.05
N THR A 306 3.12 25.94 -5.18
CA THR A 306 3.38 25.26 -6.46
C THR A 306 2.09 24.69 -7.08
N PHE A 307 1.24 24.06 -6.26
CA PHE A 307 -0.05 23.54 -6.70
C PHE A 307 -0.97 24.66 -7.17
N ARG A 308 -1.06 25.77 -6.42
CA ARG A 308 -1.86 26.95 -6.79
C ARG A 308 -1.43 27.52 -8.14
N GLN A 309 -0.12 27.74 -8.34
CA GLN A 309 0.39 28.26 -9.61
C GLN A 309 0.05 27.32 -10.78
N LYS A 310 0.19 26.00 -10.58
CA LYS A 310 -0.19 25.01 -11.60
C LYS A 310 -1.70 25.04 -11.86
N TYR A 311 -2.53 25.14 -10.83
CA TYR A 311 -3.98 25.25 -10.95
C TYR A 311 -4.39 26.49 -11.76
N ASP A 312 -3.86 27.67 -11.41
CA ASP A 312 -4.19 28.93 -12.10
C ASP A 312 -3.84 28.87 -13.59
N LEU A 313 -2.65 28.32 -13.91
CA LEU A 313 -2.21 28.11 -15.29
C LEU A 313 -3.13 27.14 -16.05
N MET A 314 -3.49 26.01 -15.42
CA MET A 314 -4.35 25.01 -16.07
C MET A 314 -5.78 25.51 -16.22
N LYS A 315 -6.30 26.27 -15.25
CA LYS A 315 -7.63 26.88 -15.29
C LYS A 315 -7.76 27.89 -16.42
N ALA A 316 -6.73 28.73 -16.64
CA ALA A 316 -6.70 29.65 -17.77
C ALA A 316 -6.78 28.88 -19.10
N LYS A 317 -5.91 27.86 -19.29
CA LYS A 317 -5.92 27.00 -20.48
C LYS A 317 -7.22 26.23 -20.68
N TRP A 318 -7.88 25.83 -19.60
CA TRP A 318 -9.15 25.11 -19.64
C TRP A 318 -10.30 26.05 -20.04
N SER A 319 -10.30 27.28 -19.52
CA SER A 319 -11.26 28.33 -19.85
C SER A 319 -11.17 28.73 -21.33
N GLU A 320 -9.95 28.97 -21.84
CA GLU A 320 -9.69 29.26 -23.26
C GLU A 320 -10.20 28.15 -24.18
N ARG A 321 -9.95 26.87 -23.82
CA ARG A 321 -10.42 25.70 -24.57
C ARG A 321 -11.95 25.61 -24.58
N ASN A 322 -12.60 25.90 -23.45
CA ASN A 322 -14.06 25.89 -23.36
C ASN A 322 -14.70 27.04 -24.13
N GLU A 323 -14.16 28.25 -24.06
CA GLU A 323 -14.63 29.38 -24.87
C GLU A 323 -14.47 29.11 -26.37
N ALA A 324 -13.33 28.56 -26.80
CA ALA A 324 -13.12 28.18 -28.19
C ALA A 324 -14.12 27.10 -28.66
N ARG A 325 -14.44 26.13 -27.79
CA ARG A 325 -15.45 25.09 -28.05
C ARG A 325 -16.86 25.66 -28.17
N LEU A 326 -17.22 26.63 -27.34
CA LEU A 326 -18.52 27.31 -27.40
C LEU A 326 -18.65 28.14 -28.68
N LYS A 327 -17.62 28.94 -29.03
CA LYS A 327 -17.58 29.73 -30.27
C LYS A 327 -17.66 28.86 -31.53
N SER A 328 -17.00 27.69 -31.54
CA SER A 328 -17.09 26.78 -32.70
C SER A 328 -18.46 26.11 -32.82
N GLN A 329 -19.14 25.81 -31.71
CA GLN A 329 -20.52 25.31 -31.71
C GLN A 329 -21.53 26.37 -32.17
N GLU A 330 -21.37 27.64 -31.77
CA GLU A 330 -22.20 28.75 -32.26
C GLU A 330 -22.01 28.99 -33.77
N THR A 331 -20.76 28.91 -34.26
CA THR A 331 -20.47 29.09 -35.70
C THR A 331 -21.07 27.97 -36.56
N ILE A 332 -21.18 26.73 -36.05
CA ILE A 332 -21.87 25.63 -36.74
C ILE A 332 -23.39 25.85 -36.75
N HIS A 333 -23.96 26.44 -35.71
CA HIS A 333 -25.40 26.70 -35.62
C HIS A 333 -25.88 27.89 -36.47
N VAL A 334 -25.02 28.89 -36.74
CA VAL A 334 -25.36 30.05 -37.60
C VAL A 334 -25.20 29.74 -39.10
N ASN A 335 -24.44 28.72 -39.48
CA ASN A 335 -24.23 28.33 -40.89
C ASN A 335 -25.25 27.33 -41.48
N HIS A 336 -26.33 27.01 -40.75
CA HIS A 336 -27.51 26.37 -41.33
C HIS A 336 -28.64 27.40 -41.47
N PRO A 337 -28.81 28.04 -42.65
CA PRO A 337 -30.04 28.78 -42.91
C PRO A 337 -31.20 27.79 -43.02
N SER A 338 -32.27 28.11 -42.32
CA SER A 338 -33.56 27.43 -42.32
C SER A 338 -34.04 27.13 -43.75
N SER A 339 -33.82 25.91 -44.26
CA SER A 339 -34.57 25.39 -45.40
C SER A 339 -35.71 24.52 -44.89
N ASN A 340 -36.73 25.18 -44.34
CA ASN A 340 -38.08 24.63 -44.37
C ASN A 340 -38.50 24.62 -45.84
N LEU A 341 -38.53 23.44 -46.47
CA LEU A 341 -39.25 23.03 -47.70
C LEU A 341 -38.40 22.01 -48.47
N ALA A 342 -38.42 20.75 -48.03
CA ALA A 342 -38.30 19.52 -48.83
C ALA A 342 -37.85 18.34 -47.95
N THR A 343 -38.73 17.82 -47.08
CA THR A 343 -38.46 16.53 -46.42
C THR A 343 -39.74 15.83 -45.96
N GLU A 344 -40.74 15.72 -46.84
CA GLU A 344 -41.90 14.83 -46.59
C GLU A 344 -41.93 13.58 -47.48
N GLU A 345 -41.02 13.41 -48.45
CA GLU A 345 -41.03 12.20 -49.32
C GLU A 345 -39.85 11.22 -49.11
N SER A 346 -38.85 11.55 -48.28
CA SER A 346 -37.71 10.65 -48.03
C SER A 346 -37.85 9.78 -46.77
N ASN A 347 -38.86 10.03 -45.93
CA ASN A 347 -39.07 9.33 -44.65
C ASN A 347 -39.93 8.06 -44.74
N ARG A 348 -40.26 7.57 -45.95
CA ARG A 348 -41.05 6.32 -46.13
C ARG A 348 -40.25 5.09 -46.55
N PHE A 349 -38.94 5.17 -46.79
CA PHE A 349 -38.14 4.04 -47.28
C PHE A 349 -36.95 3.60 -46.40
N ILE A 350 -36.82 4.09 -45.16
CA ILE A 350 -35.67 3.77 -44.29
C ILE A 350 -36.07 3.05 -42.98
N ASN A 351 -37.36 2.95 -42.65
CA ASN A 351 -37.80 2.43 -41.34
C ASN A 351 -38.33 0.99 -41.28
N GLU A 352 -38.25 0.19 -42.35
CA GLU A 352 -38.67 -1.23 -42.27
C GLU A 352 -37.64 -2.21 -41.67
N PRO A 353 -36.31 -2.05 -41.78
CA PRO A 353 -35.36 -3.00 -41.18
C PRO A 353 -35.19 -2.82 -39.66
N ALA A 354 -35.51 -1.64 -39.12
CA ALA A 354 -35.23 -1.28 -37.73
C ALA A 354 -36.36 -1.65 -36.74
N GLU A 355 -37.61 -1.77 -37.22
CA GLU A 355 -38.74 -2.20 -36.37
C GLU A 355 -38.82 -3.72 -36.19
N LEU A 356 -38.40 -4.51 -37.19
CA LEU A 356 -38.28 -5.98 -37.08
C LEU A 356 -37.16 -6.39 -36.11
N ALA A 357 -36.05 -5.64 -36.07
CA ALA A 357 -34.96 -5.88 -35.13
C ALA A 357 -35.33 -5.56 -33.67
N ARG A 358 -36.23 -4.59 -33.44
CA ARG A 358 -36.69 -4.22 -32.09
C ARG A 358 -37.72 -5.20 -31.53
N GLN A 359 -38.53 -5.84 -32.36
CA GLN A 359 -39.48 -6.87 -31.91
C GLN A 359 -38.82 -8.23 -31.61
N GLN A 360 -37.66 -8.55 -32.20
CA GLN A 360 -36.94 -9.80 -31.91
C GLN A 360 -36.04 -9.73 -30.66
N VAL A 361 -35.62 -8.54 -30.22
CA VAL A 361 -34.80 -8.34 -29.01
C VAL A 361 -35.65 -8.25 -27.74
N ALA A 362 -36.93 -7.87 -27.87
CA ALA A 362 -37.86 -7.77 -26.74
C ALA A 362 -38.40 -9.11 -26.23
N SER A 363 -38.19 -10.23 -26.94
CA SER A 363 -38.76 -11.55 -26.58
C SER A 363 -37.77 -12.54 -25.96
N SER A 364 -36.56 -12.12 -25.57
CA SER A 364 -35.54 -13.05 -25.04
C SER A 364 -34.76 -12.58 -23.80
N TYR A 365 -35.21 -11.53 -23.10
CA TYR A 365 -34.65 -11.16 -21.80
C TYR A 365 -35.46 -11.72 -20.63
N SER A 366 -35.01 -12.87 -20.10
CA SER A 366 -35.22 -13.27 -18.70
C SER A 366 -34.01 -12.81 -17.88
N PRO A 367 -34.18 -12.20 -16.69
CA PRO A 367 -33.05 -11.78 -15.88
C PRO A 367 -32.48 -13.00 -15.14
N ALA A 368 -31.39 -13.55 -15.65
CA ALA A 368 -30.58 -14.54 -14.93
C ALA A 368 -29.31 -13.87 -14.37
N ILE A 369 -29.14 -14.05 -13.07
CA ILE A 369 -28.03 -13.63 -12.21
C ILE A 369 -26.67 -13.95 -12.87
N THR A 370 -25.85 -12.93 -13.17
CA THR A 370 -24.52 -13.11 -13.76
C THR A 370 -23.44 -13.32 -12.69
N GLN A 371 -22.83 -14.50 -12.74
CA GLN A 371 -21.56 -14.84 -12.11
C GLN A 371 -20.39 -14.04 -12.75
N PRO A 372 -19.26 -13.85 -12.05
CA PRO A 372 -18.10 -13.13 -12.59
C PRO A 372 -17.52 -13.84 -13.82
N ALA A 373 -17.20 -13.06 -14.87
CA ALA A 373 -16.69 -13.55 -16.15
C ALA A 373 -15.41 -14.41 -15.97
N LYS A 374 -15.43 -15.60 -16.57
CA LYS A 374 -14.32 -16.56 -16.56
C LYS A 374 -13.13 -15.98 -17.34
N LYS A 375 -11.96 -15.84 -16.69
CA LYS A 375 -10.69 -15.45 -17.35
C LYS A 375 -10.41 -16.33 -18.56
N MET A 376 -10.02 -15.73 -19.68
CA MET A 376 -9.75 -16.47 -20.92
C MET A 376 -8.56 -17.40 -20.71
N ASN A 377 -8.79 -18.69 -20.91
CA ASN A 377 -7.72 -19.68 -20.83
C ASN A 377 -6.95 -19.73 -22.16
N TYR A 378 -5.78 -20.38 -22.15
CA TYR A 378 -4.90 -20.48 -23.32
C TYR A 378 -5.59 -21.09 -24.55
N THR A 379 -6.46 -22.08 -24.36
CA THR A 379 -7.19 -22.75 -25.45
C THR A 379 -8.21 -21.79 -26.06
N ASP A 380 -8.97 -21.08 -25.23
CA ASP A 380 -9.96 -20.09 -25.67
C ASP A 380 -9.31 -18.95 -26.44
N PHE A 381 -8.16 -18.45 -25.96
CA PHE A 381 -7.39 -17.40 -26.63
C PHE A 381 -6.85 -17.85 -27.98
N LYS A 382 -6.26 -19.05 -28.02
CA LYS A 382 -5.70 -19.63 -29.25
C LYS A 382 -6.76 -19.77 -30.34
N GLU A 383 -7.93 -20.31 -30.01
CA GLU A 383 -9.01 -20.52 -30.97
C GLU A 383 -9.55 -19.20 -31.52
N ARG A 384 -9.75 -18.21 -30.65
CA ARG A 384 -10.23 -16.87 -31.04
C ARG A 384 -9.24 -16.13 -31.93
N LEU A 385 -7.95 -16.20 -31.61
CA LEU A 385 -6.89 -15.53 -32.37
C LEU A 385 -6.73 -16.13 -33.77
N ILE A 386 -6.82 -17.46 -33.90
CA ILE A 386 -6.78 -18.14 -35.19
C ILE A 386 -7.99 -17.74 -36.05
N ALA A 387 -9.18 -17.72 -35.46
CA ALA A 387 -10.41 -17.35 -36.16
C ALA A 387 -10.41 -15.89 -36.64
N LYS A 388 -9.80 -14.98 -35.87
CA LYS A 388 -9.79 -13.54 -36.17
C LYS A 388 -8.69 -13.13 -37.14
N LEU A 389 -7.46 -13.62 -36.96
CA LEU A 389 -6.28 -13.15 -37.72
C LEU A 389 -5.87 -14.10 -38.85
N GLY A 390 -6.57 -15.22 -39.04
CA GLY A 390 -6.31 -16.16 -40.15
C GLY A 390 -4.89 -16.76 -40.15
N MET A 391 -4.31 -16.96 -38.96
CA MET A 391 -2.88 -17.26 -38.81
C MET A 391 -2.47 -18.61 -39.41
N THR A 392 -1.36 -18.64 -40.15
CA THR A 392 -0.76 -19.88 -40.64
C THR A 392 -0.14 -20.71 -39.50
N GLN A 393 0.05 -22.02 -39.73
CA GLN A 393 0.69 -22.91 -38.73
C GLN A 393 2.10 -22.44 -38.33
N LYS A 394 2.84 -21.81 -39.25
CA LYS A 394 4.17 -21.25 -39.00
C LYS A 394 4.11 -20.03 -38.07
N GLN A 395 3.15 -19.13 -38.28
CA GLN A 395 2.93 -17.94 -37.43
C GLN A 395 2.44 -18.32 -36.03
N GLN A 396 1.54 -19.30 -35.93
CA GLN A 396 1.10 -19.87 -34.64
C GLN A 396 2.30 -20.37 -33.83
N MET A 397 3.16 -21.19 -34.44
CA MET A 397 4.35 -21.72 -33.76
C MET A 397 5.32 -20.61 -33.33
N HIS A 398 5.47 -19.56 -34.15
CA HIS A 398 6.31 -18.41 -33.81
C HIS A 398 5.78 -17.65 -32.58
N LEU A 399 4.49 -17.33 -32.56
CA LEU A 399 3.83 -16.64 -31.45
C LEU A 399 4.00 -17.41 -30.13
N TRP A 400 3.71 -18.71 -30.14
CA TRP A 400 3.72 -19.53 -28.93
C TRP A 400 5.13 -19.76 -28.39
N HIS A 401 6.08 -20.04 -29.28
CA HIS A 401 7.45 -20.35 -28.86
C HIS A 401 8.21 -19.10 -28.42
N TYR A 402 8.02 -17.97 -29.11
CA TYR A 402 8.79 -16.76 -28.85
C TYR A 402 8.14 -15.85 -27.79
N TYR A 403 6.83 -15.59 -27.86
CA TYR A 403 6.19 -14.61 -26.99
C TYR A 403 5.59 -15.23 -25.72
N VAL A 404 4.96 -16.41 -25.82
CA VAL A 404 4.33 -17.05 -24.65
C VAL A 404 5.34 -17.87 -23.83
N LEU A 405 6.14 -18.73 -24.47
CA LEU A 405 7.09 -19.59 -23.75
C LEU A 405 8.40 -18.88 -23.37
N LYS A 406 9.03 -18.15 -24.31
CA LYS A 406 10.35 -17.54 -24.07
C LYS A 406 10.28 -16.17 -23.40
N ARG A 407 9.27 -15.35 -23.73
CA ARG A 407 9.04 -14.02 -23.11
C ARG A 407 8.00 -14.03 -21.98
N GLY A 408 7.33 -15.15 -21.73
CA GLY A 408 6.54 -15.37 -20.52
C GLY A 408 5.20 -14.62 -20.44
N VAL A 409 4.61 -14.21 -21.56
CA VAL A 409 3.33 -13.49 -21.58
C VAL A 409 2.18 -14.44 -21.19
N LYS A 410 1.46 -14.13 -20.10
CA LYS A 410 0.42 -15.02 -19.51
C LYS A 410 -0.97 -14.39 -19.41
N GLU A 411 -1.13 -13.11 -19.73
CA GLU A 411 -2.42 -12.40 -19.63
C GLU A 411 -3.16 -12.40 -20.98
N PHE A 412 -3.78 -13.53 -21.31
CA PHE A 412 -4.45 -13.75 -22.59
C PHE A 412 -5.64 -12.82 -22.85
N ASP A 413 -6.32 -12.36 -21.79
CA ASP A 413 -7.41 -11.38 -21.89
C ASP A 413 -6.90 -10.03 -22.46
N GLN A 414 -5.73 -9.57 -22.02
CA GLN A 414 -5.13 -8.32 -22.50
C GLN A 414 -4.62 -8.45 -23.93
N LEU A 415 -4.00 -9.59 -24.25
CA LEU A 415 -3.58 -9.89 -25.62
C LEU A 415 -4.76 -9.95 -26.58
N TRP A 416 -5.90 -10.48 -26.13
CA TRP A 416 -7.11 -10.52 -26.92
C TRP A 416 -7.67 -9.12 -27.17
N LEU A 417 -7.68 -8.24 -26.16
CA LEU A 417 -8.12 -6.85 -26.33
C LEU A 417 -7.30 -6.09 -27.36
N VAL A 418 -6.00 -6.36 -27.45
CA VAL A 418 -5.15 -5.78 -28.50
C VAL A 418 -5.45 -6.41 -29.86
N ALA A 419 -5.57 -7.74 -29.92
CA ALA A 419 -5.84 -8.46 -31.17
C ALA A 419 -7.22 -8.18 -31.77
N GLU A 420 -8.21 -7.82 -30.96
CA GLU A 420 -9.60 -7.59 -31.39
C GLU A 420 -9.70 -6.48 -32.46
N TYR A 421 -8.83 -5.48 -32.36
CA TYR A 421 -8.80 -4.31 -33.24
C TYR A 421 -7.81 -4.42 -34.40
N LEU A 422 -7.14 -5.56 -34.56
CA LEU A 422 -6.15 -5.79 -35.61
C LEU A 422 -6.66 -6.76 -36.67
N GLU A 423 -6.18 -6.59 -37.89
CA GLU A 423 -6.67 -7.34 -39.05
C GLU A 423 -5.71 -8.46 -39.47
N THR A 424 -4.41 -8.33 -39.16
CA THR A 424 -3.39 -9.33 -39.54
C THR A 424 -2.49 -9.72 -38.38
N PHE A 425 -1.87 -10.91 -38.51
CA PHE A 425 -0.88 -11.38 -37.54
C PHE A 425 0.33 -10.45 -37.44
N ASP A 426 0.79 -9.88 -38.55
CA ASP A 426 2.00 -9.05 -38.57
C ASP A 426 1.79 -7.74 -37.78
N GLN A 427 0.59 -7.15 -37.85
CA GLN A 427 0.21 -6.00 -37.01
C GLN A 427 0.17 -6.36 -35.53
N PHE A 428 -0.34 -7.55 -35.22
CA PHE A 428 -0.40 -8.04 -33.85
C PHE A 428 1.00 -8.33 -33.28
N GLU A 429 1.91 -8.84 -34.12
CA GLU A 429 3.30 -9.08 -33.77
C GLU A 429 4.09 -7.78 -33.54
N GLU A 430 3.86 -6.76 -34.36
CA GLU A 430 4.46 -5.42 -34.15
C GLU A 430 3.99 -4.81 -32.82
N ALA A 431 2.69 -4.85 -32.54
CA ALA A 431 2.12 -4.38 -31.28
C ALA A 431 2.67 -5.15 -30.06
N LEU A 432 2.88 -6.46 -30.19
CA LEU A 432 3.51 -7.29 -29.17
C LEU A 432 4.98 -6.93 -28.93
N ASN A 433 5.73 -6.65 -29.99
CA ASN A 433 7.12 -6.24 -29.87
C ASN A 433 7.22 -4.85 -29.22
N ASP A 434 6.38 -3.90 -29.59
CA ASP A 434 6.34 -2.58 -28.95
C ASP A 434 5.94 -2.66 -27.47
N TYR A 435 4.99 -3.53 -27.12
CA TYR A 435 4.59 -3.78 -25.74
C TYR A 435 5.71 -4.40 -24.90
N LEU A 436 6.56 -5.23 -25.51
CA LEU A 436 7.66 -5.94 -24.81
C LEU A 436 9.02 -5.23 -24.91
N SER A 437 9.11 -4.14 -25.70
CA SER A 437 10.30 -3.29 -25.81
C SER A 437 10.28 -2.10 -24.84
N ARG A 438 9.14 -1.89 -24.17
CA ARG A 438 8.93 -0.96 -23.06
C ARG A 438 8.99 -1.73 -21.74
#